data_AF-A0A954MYN3-F1
#
_entry.id   AF-A0A954MYN3-F1
#
_cell.length_a   1.000
_cell.length_b   1.000
_cell.length_c   1.000
_cell.angle_alpha   90.00
_cell.angle_beta   90.00
_cell.angle_gamma   90.00
#
_symmetry.space_group_name_H-M   'P 1'
#
loop_
_entity.id
_entity.type
_entity.pdbx_description
1 polymer ?
#
loop_
_entity_poly.entity_id
_entity_poly.type
_entity_poly.pdbx_seq_one_letter_code
_entity_poly.pdbx_strand_id
1 'polypeptide(L)'
;MFLQRIIPDLRFLFVTRTLLFVMMGLLIFFSGNVNGEGDPSLVAKQVDTLLEKHWADKKLTPAPIADDAEYLRRTYLNLAGRIPSVSEAEEFFANESPEKRSELIDRLLEGPGYIRHFTNVWRAAYLPELKTTTNFGLTPEVFDAWIRDHLMKNSPYDQIVRELILTPSPTDEGVRSGSLLFYRIKEGKPENVA
;
A
#
# COMPACT_ATOMS: atom_id res chain seq x y z
N MET A 1 -66.36 15.66 33.11
CA MET A 1 -66.24 16.26 31.77
C MET A 1 -64.76 16.46 31.51
N PHE A 2 -64.10 15.36 31.14
CA PHE A 2 -62.65 15.18 31.04
C PHE A 2 -62.29 15.16 29.55
N LEU A 3 -61.93 16.27 28.92
CA LEU A 3 -61.37 16.29 27.55
C LEU A 3 -60.75 17.67 27.27
N GLN A 4 -59.69 18.04 28.01
CA GLN A 4 -58.92 19.26 27.70
C GLN A 4 -57.45 19.23 28.12
N ARG A 5 -56.84 18.04 28.13
CA ARG A 5 -55.39 17.88 28.28
C ARG A 5 -54.92 16.93 27.20
N ILE A 6 -53.75 17.23 26.61
CA ILE A 6 -53.03 16.52 25.54
C ILE A 6 -53.25 17.13 24.15
N ILE A 7 -52.65 18.31 23.95
CA ILE A 7 -52.08 18.67 22.65
C ILE A 7 -50.61 19.03 22.95
N PRO A 8 -49.63 18.16 22.65
CA PRO A 8 -48.22 18.51 22.83
C PRO A 8 -47.84 19.60 21.82
N ASP A 9 -47.10 20.58 22.32
CA ASP A 9 -46.66 21.77 21.60
C ASP A 9 -45.96 21.42 20.28
N LEU A 10 -46.53 21.82 19.14
CA LEU A 10 -46.01 21.50 17.80
C LEU A 10 -44.59 22.05 17.59
N ARG A 11 -44.20 23.04 18.41
CA ARG A 11 -42.85 23.65 18.44
C ARG A 11 -41.80 22.67 18.98
N PHE A 12 -42.15 21.76 19.89
CA PHE A 12 -41.24 20.74 20.39
C PHE A 12 -40.90 19.72 19.31
N LEU A 13 -41.90 19.24 18.55
CA LEU A 13 -41.72 18.28 17.46
C LEU A 13 -40.81 18.80 16.33
N PHE A 14 -40.82 20.11 16.05
CA PHE A 14 -39.92 20.73 15.08
C PHE A 14 -38.48 20.85 15.61
N VAL A 15 -38.28 21.26 16.86
CA VAL A 15 -36.94 21.38 17.46
C VAL A 15 -36.27 20.02 17.59
N THR A 16 -37.01 18.97 17.99
CA THR A 16 -36.44 17.62 18.11
C THR A 16 -36.07 17.02 16.75
N ARG A 17 -36.86 17.26 15.68
CA ARG A 17 -36.52 16.82 14.32
C ARG A 17 -35.28 17.54 13.77
N THR A 18 -35.17 18.85 13.98
CA THR A 18 -33.99 19.61 13.52
C THR A 18 -32.73 19.20 14.28
N LEU A 19 -32.82 18.95 15.60
CA LEU A 19 -31.69 18.42 16.38
C LEU A 19 -31.26 17.02 15.91
N LEU A 20 -32.21 16.14 15.55
CA LEU A 20 -31.91 14.79 15.07
C LEU A 20 -31.23 14.80 13.68
N PHE A 21 -31.62 15.72 12.81
CA PHE A 21 -30.95 15.92 11.52
C PHE A 21 -29.55 16.55 11.66
N VAL A 22 -29.37 17.48 12.60
CA VAL A 22 -28.04 18.06 12.91
C VAL A 22 -27.13 17.02 13.58
N MET A 23 -27.63 16.18 14.48
CA MET A 23 -26.86 15.10 15.10
C MET A 23 -26.51 13.98 14.11
N MET A 24 -27.42 13.64 13.19
CA MET A 24 -27.16 12.65 12.13
C MET A 24 -26.21 13.21 11.07
N GLY A 25 -26.28 14.50 10.76
CA GLY A 25 -25.30 15.20 9.91
C GLY A 25 -23.91 15.27 10.56
N LEU A 26 -23.83 15.47 11.89
CA LEU A 26 -22.58 15.42 12.65
C LEU A 26 -22.00 14.01 12.74
N LEU A 27 -22.83 12.96 12.82
CA LEU A 27 -22.38 11.56 12.77
C LEU A 27 -21.89 11.14 11.38
N ILE A 28 -22.44 11.71 10.31
CA ILE A 28 -21.94 11.50 8.93
C ILE A 28 -20.66 12.30 8.68
N PHE A 29 -20.48 13.47 9.31
CA PHE A 29 -19.21 14.21 9.30
C PHE A 29 -18.13 13.59 10.20
N PHE A 30 -18.51 12.79 11.21
CA PHE A 30 -17.60 12.02 12.07
C PHE A 30 -17.31 10.59 11.56
N SER A 31 -17.85 10.20 10.40
CA SER A 31 -17.15 9.24 9.55
C SER A 31 -16.01 9.98 8.89
N GLY A 32 -14.95 10.23 9.68
CA GLY A 32 -13.65 10.48 9.11
C GLY A 32 -13.41 9.39 8.08
N ASN A 33 -13.16 9.81 6.84
CA ASN A 33 -12.65 8.94 5.81
C ASN A 33 -11.61 8.04 6.46
N VAL A 34 -11.85 6.73 6.45
CA VAL A 34 -10.81 5.74 6.72
C VAL A 34 -9.91 5.70 5.48
N ASN A 35 -9.38 6.85 5.09
CA ASN A 35 -8.12 6.92 4.38
C ASN A 35 -7.10 6.27 5.33
N GLY A 36 -6.16 5.49 4.81
CA GLY A 36 -5.11 4.84 5.59
C GLY A 36 -4.12 5.80 6.25
N GLU A 37 -4.62 6.78 7.02
CA GLU A 37 -3.87 7.81 7.72
C GLU A 37 -3.42 7.27 9.08
N GLY A 38 -2.59 6.24 9.05
CA GLY A 38 -1.58 6.10 10.09
C GLY A 38 -0.38 6.91 9.62
N ASP A 39 0.07 7.90 10.39
CA ASP A 39 1.40 8.48 10.21
C ASP A 39 2.41 7.31 10.04
N PRO A 40 3.12 7.20 8.91
CA PRO A 40 4.03 6.09 8.65
C PRO A 40 5.04 5.88 9.79
N SER A 41 5.40 6.95 10.50
CA SER A 41 6.28 6.89 11.67
C SER A 41 5.66 6.15 12.85
N LEU A 42 4.34 6.25 13.04
CA LEU A 42 3.61 5.51 14.08
C LEU A 42 3.52 4.02 13.74
N VAL A 43 3.25 3.70 12.48
CA VAL A 43 3.23 2.31 12.01
C VAL A 43 4.61 1.68 12.14
N ALA A 44 5.68 2.40 11.76
CA ALA A 44 7.06 1.93 11.92
C ALA A 44 7.38 1.61 13.39
N LYS A 45 7.04 2.52 14.32
CA LYS A 45 7.23 2.28 15.77
C LYS A 45 6.48 1.05 16.28
N GLN A 46 5.28 0.78 15.76
CA GLN A 46 4.54 -0.42 16.12
C GLN A 46 5.25 -1.69 15.63
N VAL A 47 5.76 -1.68 14.40
CA VAL A 47 6.56 -2.78 13.85
C VAL A 47 7.82 -3.01 14.68
N ASP A 48 8.54 -1.94 15.01
CA ASP A 48 9.75 -2.01 15.85
C ASP A 48 9.45 -2.65 17.22
N THR A 49 8.36 -2.23 17.87
CA THR A 49 7.92 -2.81 19.15
C THR A 49 7.67 -4.32 19.05
N LEU A 50 7.06 -4.78 17.94
CA LEU A 50 6.80 -6.20 17.71
C LEU A 50 8.11 -6.99 17.46
N LEU A 51 9.05 -6.40 16.72
CA LEU A 51 10.36 -7.00 16.47
C LEU A 51 11.19 -7.10 17.74
N GLU A 52 11.23 -6.04 18.55
CA GLU A 52 11.93 -6.03 19.84
C GLU A 52 11.42 -7.12 20.78
N LYS A 53 10.09 -7.26 20.88
CA LYS A 53 9.47 -8.34 21.64
C LYS A 53 9.90 -9.71 21.13
N HIS A 54 9.86 -9.91 19.80
CA HIS A 54 10.26 -11.17 19.19
C HIS A 54 11.74 -11.51 19.45
N TRP A 55 12.62 -10.53 19.36
CA TRP A 55 14.05 -10.71 19.66
C TRP A 55 14.30 -11.04 21.12
N ALA A 56 13.59 -10.38 22.05
CA ALA A 56 13.68 -10.68 23.48
C ALA A 56 13.25 -12.12 23.79
N ASP A 57 12.10 -12.55 23.24
CA ASP A 57 11.58 -13.92 23.41
C ASP A 57 12.56 -14.98 22.87
N LYS A 58 13.26 -14.66 21.79
CA LYS A 58 14.25 -15.53 21.14
C LYS A 58 15.68 -15.34 21.66
N LYS A 59 15.91 -14.42 22.60
CA LYS A 59 17.24 -14.05 23.12
C LYS A 59 18.23 -13.66 22.00
N LEU A 60 17.74 -12.96 20.98
CA LEU A 60 18.52 -12.47 19.85
C LEU A 60 19.00 -11.05 20.13
N THR A 61 20.24 -10.76 19.76
CA THR A 61 20.78 -9.41 19.76
C THR A 61 20.61 -8.80 18.36
N PRO A 62 19.95 -7.64 18.23
CA PRO A 62 19.81 -6.96 16.94
C PRO A 62 21.16 -6.56 16.36
N ALA A 63 21.22 -6.45 15.03
CA ALA A 63 22.40 -5.91 14.37
C ALA A 63 22.60 -4.42 14.74
N PRO A 64 23.85 -3.92 14.77
CA PRO A 64 24.11 -2.50 14.97
C PRO A 64 23.49 -1.66 13.84
N ILE A 65 23.24 -0.38 14.14
CA ILE A 65 22.76 0.58 13.14
C ILE A 65 23.78 0.68 12.02
N ALA A 66 23.30 0.58 10.78
CA ALA A 66 24.14 0.71 9.59
C ALA A 66 24.79 2.10 9.50
N ASP A 67 26.08 2.12 9.15
CA ASP A 67 26.78 3.35 8.82
C ASP A 67 26.22 3.99 7.53
N ASP A 68 26.66 5.20 7.21
CA ASP A 68 26.12 5.96 6.09
C ASP A 68 26.42 5.31 4.73
N ALA A 69 27.58 4.65 4.57
CA ALA A 69 27.94 4.01 3.32
C ALA A 69 27.12 2.73 3.08
N GLU A 70 26.94 1.94 4.13
CA GLU A 70 26.10 0.75 4.12
C GLU A 70 24.63 1.13 3.93
N TYR A 71 24.15 2.14 4.63
CA TYR A 71 22.79 2.67 4.48
C TYR A 71 22.53 3.11 3.04
N LEU A 72 23.40 3.94 2.47
CA LEU A 72 23.28 4.42 1.10
C LEU A 72 23.18 3.25 0.12
N ARG A 73 24.10 2.29 0.19
CA ARG A 73 24.10 1.13 -0.72
C ARG A 73 22.84 0.27 -0.57
N ARG A 74 22.43 -0.03 0.67
CA ARG A 74 21.25 -0.87 0.94
C ARG A 74 19.97 -0.18 0.46
N THR A 75 19.82 1.11 0.70
CA THR A 75 18.63 1.88 0.29
C THR A 75 18.51 1.93 -1.23
N TYR A 76 19.61 2.18 -1.96
CA TYR A 76 19.61 2.15 -3.43
C TYR A 76 19.26 0.76 -4.00
N LEU A 77 19.80 -0.31 -3.41
CA LEU A 77 19.50 -1.67 -3.84
C LEU A 77 18.03 -2.03 -3.57
N ASN A 78 17.50 -1.66 -2.40
CA ASN A 78 16.12 -1.98 -2.01
C ASN A 78 15.08 -1.14 -2.75
N LEU A 79 15.34 0.15 -2.97
CA LEU A 79 14.35 1.05 -3.56
C LEU A 79 14.49 1.16 -5.08
N ALA A 80 15.72 1.30 -5.59
CA ALA A 80 15.97 1.53 -7.00
C ALA A 80 16.50 0.30 -7.76
N GLY A 81 16.86 -0.78 -7.07
CA GLY A 81 17.34 -2.02 -7.69
C GLY A 81 18.73 -1.91 -8.34
N ARG A 82 19.50 -0.90 -7.97
CA ARG A 82 20.86 -0.66 -8.47
C ARG A 82 21.74 -0.10 -7.38
N ILE A 83 23.05 -0.01 -7.63
CA ILE A 83 23.96 0.74 -6.76
C ILE A 83 23.88 2.25 -7.06
N PRO A 84 24.24 3.13 -6.10
CA PRO A 84 24.37 4.56 -6.36
C PRO A 84 25.47 4.83 -7.40
N SER A 85 25.30 5.89 -8.19
CA SER A 85 26.39 6.44 -8.98
C SER A 85 27.41 7.15 -8.08
N VAL A 86 28.56 7.51 -8.64
CA VAL A 86 29.58 8.29 -7.92
C VAL A 86 29.02 9.64 -7.49
N SER A 87 28.33 10.35 -8.39
CA SER A 87 27.75 11.67 -8.09
C SER A 87 26.67 11.59 -7.01
N GLU A 88 25.80 10.59 -7.07
CA GLU A 88 24.75 10.38 -6.06
C GLU A 88 25.34 10.07 -4.67
N ALA A 89 26.46 9.35 -4.62
CA ALA A 89 27.16 9.08 -3.38
C ALA A 89 27.83 10.34 -2.83
N GLU A 90 28.52 11.11 -3.67
CA GLU A 90 29.12 12.40 -3.30
C GLU A 90 28.07 13.38 -2.76
N GLU A 91 26.92 13.50 -3.43
CA GLU A 91 25.80 14.31 -2.96
C GLU A 91 25.29 13.86 -1.58
N PHE A 92 25.17 12.55 -1.35
CA PHE A 92 24.70 12.03 -0.07
C PHE A 92 25.70 12.29 1.07
N PHE A 93 27.01 12.14 0.82
CA PHE A 93 28.03 12.38 1.82
C PHE A 93 28.28 13.87 2.08
N ALA A 94 28.03 14.74 1.09
CA ALA A 94 28.09 16.18 1.26
C ALA A 94 26.86 16.77 1.99
N ASN A 95 25.77 16.00 2.11
CA ASN A 95 24.56 16.46 2.80
C ASN A 95 24.73 16.36 4.33
N GLU A 96 24.73 17.51 5.00
CA GLU A 96 24.81 17.65 6.47
C GLU A 96 23.43 17.69 7.15
N SER A 97 22.34 17.57 6.39
CA SER A 97 20.98 17.54 6.92
C SER A 97 20.81 16.39 7.94
N PRO A 98 20.23 16.66 9.12
CA PRO A 98 19.85 15.59 10.04
C PRO A 98 18.83 14.63 9.41
N GLU A 99 18.08 15.08 8.41
CA GLU A 99 17.06 14.33 7.68
C GLU A 99 17.57 13.70 6.38
N LYS A 100 18.89 13.75 6.09
CA LYS A 100 19.46 13.28 4.81
C LYS A 100 19.06 11.84 4.42
N ARG A 101 18.79 10.98 5.39
CA ARG A 101 18.36 9.58 5.17
C ARG A 101 16.92 9.50 4.67
N SER A 102 16.00 10.24 5.30
CA SER A 102 14.61 10.34 4.82
C SER A 102 14.53 11.06 3.48
N GLU A 103 15.29 12.14 3.30
CA GLU A 103 15.36 12.87 2.01
C GLU A 103 15.83 11.96 0.87
N LEU A 104 16.78 11.05 1.14
CA LEU A 104 17.23 10.05 0.17
C LEU A 104 16.09 9.08 -0.19
N ILE A 105 15.34 8.60 0.80
CA ILE A 105 14.21 7.69 0.58
C ILE A 105 13.17 8.38 -0.32
N ASP A 106 12.76 9.60 0.02
CA ASP A 106 11.75 10.35 -0.73
C ASP A 106 12.17 10.54 -2.19
N ARG A 107 13.42 10.97 -2.41
CA ARG A 107 14.00 11.13 -3.75
C ARG A 107 13.99 9.82 -4.55
N LEU A 108 14.27 8.69 -3.91
CA LEU A 108 14.29 7.39 -4.60
C LEU A 108 12.89 6.89 -4.92
N LEU A 109 11.92 7.08 -4.02
CA LEU A 109 10.52 6.71 -4.21
C LEU A 109 9.88 7.51 -5.35
N GLU A 110 10.21 8.80 -5.48
CA GLU A 110 9.77 9.66 -6.58
C GLU A 110 10.49 9.33 -7.91
N GLY A 111 11.61 8.64 -7.85
CA GLY A 111 12.45 8.34 -9.00
C GLY A 111 11.89 7.23 -9.91
N PRO A 112 12.23 7.26 -11.23
CA PRO A 112 11.82 6.21 -12.16
C PRO A 112 12.48 4.85 -11.86
N GLY A 113 13.55 4.84 -11.05
CA GLY A 113 14.20 3.63 -10.56
C GLY A 113 13.26 2.79 -9.69
N TYR A 114 12.53 3.43 -8.78
CA TYR A 114 11.58 2.77 -7.89
C TYR A 114 10.50 2.04 -8.66
N ILE A 115 9.79 2.74 -9.55
CA ILE A 115 8.72 2.17 -10.37
C ILE A 115 9.20 0.95 -11.15
N ARG A 116 10.39 1.05 -11.78
CA ARG A 116 10.96 -0.05 -12.56
C ARG A 116 11.34 -1.24 -11.68
N HIS A 117 11.99 -0.98 -10.54
CA HIS A 117 12.43 -2.02 -9.63
C HIS A 117 11.24 -2.74 -8.99
N PHE A 118 10.29 -1.98 -8.42
CA PHE A 118 9.13 -2.54 -7.74
C PHE A 118 8.17 -3.25 -8.69
N THR A 119 8.08 -2.84 -9.96
CA THR A 119 7.38 -3.63 -10.99
C THR A 119 7.93 -5.07 -11.05
N ASN A 120 9.26 -5.23 -11.02
CA ASN A 120 9.90 -6.54 -11.06
C ASN A 120 9.76 -7.30 -9.74
N VAL A 121 9.85 -6.60 -8.60
CA VAL A 121 9.62 -7.20 -7.26
C VAL A 121 8.22 -7.78 -7.18
N TRP A 122 7.20 -6.99 -7.53
CA TRP A 122 5.81 -7.44 -7.48
C TRP A 122 5.51 -8.55 -8.48
N ARG A 123 6.07 -8.49 -9.70
CA ARG A 123 5.96 -9.60 -10.65
C ARG A 123 6.53 -10.88 -10.06
N ALA A 124 7.71 -10.82 -9.45
CA ALA A 124 8.33 -11.98 -8.84
C ALA A 124 7.56 -12.52 -7.62
N ALA A 125 6.87 -11.64 -6.89
CA ALA A 125 6.04 -12.01 -5.75
C ALA A 125 4.72 -12.65 -6.17
N TYR A 126 4.02 -12.08 -7.16
CA TYR A 126 2.72 -12.58 -7.62
C TYR A 126 2.82 -13.75 -8.58
N LEU A 127 3.85 -13.76 -9.43
CA LEU A 127 4.01 -14.71 -10.54
C LEU A 127 5.37 -15.43 -10.45
N PRO A 128 5.69 -16.12 -9.33
CA PRO A 128 6.97 -16.81 -9.19
C PRO A 128 7.21 -17.88 -10.26
N GLU A 129 6.16 -18.44 -10.85
CA GLU A 129 6.19 -19.48 -11.89
C GLU A 129 6.80 -18.98 -13.20
N LEU A 130 6.80 -17.66 -13.44
CA LEU A 130 7.45 -17.08 -14.61
C LEU A 130 8.98 -17.24 -14.58
N LYS A 131 9.57 -17.55 -13.41
CA LYS A 131 11.01 -17.84 -13.31
C LYS A 131 11.37 -19.23 -13.83
N THR A 132 10.45 -20.18 -13.76
CA THR A 132 10.70 -21.61 -14.02
C THR A 132 10.05 -22.10 -15.31
N THR A 133 9.03 -21.39 -15.81
CA THR A 133 8.23 -21.86 -16.95
C THR A 133 8.54 -21.06 -18.21
N THR A 134 9.23 -21.68 -19.16
CA THR A 134 9.67 -21.04 -20.41
C THR A 134 8.55 -20.82 -21.44
N ASN A 135 7.36 -21.39 -21.25
CA ASN A 135 6.39 -21.59 -22.35
C ASN A 135 4.92 -21.30 -21.97
N PHE A 136 4.57 -20.06 -21.66
CA PHE A 136 3.15 -19.69 -21.62
C PHE A 136 2.65 -18.91 -22.85
N GLY A 137 3.53 -18.38 -23.70
CA GLY A 137 3.09 -17.45 -24.76
C GLY A 137 2.35 -16.20 -24.21
N LEU A 138 2.42 -16.01 -22.89
CA LEU A 138 1.84 -14.91 -22.15
C LEU A 138 2.92 -13.88 -21.96
N THR A 139 2.63 -12.67 -22.40
CA THR A 139 3.52 -11.51 -22.30
C THR A 139 3.47 -10.97 -20.88
N PRO A 140 4.53 -11.13 -20.06
CA PRO A 140 4.61 -10.52 -18.73
C PRO A 140 4.41 -9.00 -18.77
N GLU A 141 4.62 -8.40 -19.94
CA GLU A 141 4.44 -6.98 -20.23
C GLU A 141 3.02 -6.47 -19.88
N VAL A 142 1.98 -7.31 -19.99
CA VAL A 142 0.61 -6.89 -19.64
C VAL A 142 0.45 -6.74 -18.12
N PHE A 143 0.99 -7.69 -17.35
CA PHE A 143 1.01 -7.59 -15.89
C PHE A 143 1.92 -6.45 -15.42
N ASP A 144 3.06 -6.29 -16.07
CA ASP A 144 3.99 -5.20 -15.76
C ASP A 144 3.37 -3.83 -15.99
N ALA A 145 2.65 -3.63 -17.09
CA ALA A 145 1.99 -2.37 -17.39
C ALA A 145 0.94 -2.05 -16.33
N TRP A 146 0.16 -3.06 -15.91
CA TRP A 146 -0.86 -2.91 -14.88
C TRP A 146 -0.26 -2.59 -13.50
N ILE A 147 0.74 -3.33 -13.04
CA ILE A 147 1.35 -3.05 -11.74
C ILE A 147 2.11 -1.72 -11.75
N ARG A 148 2.73 -1.37 -12.88
CA ARG A 148 3.40 -0.08 -13.06
C ARG A 148 2.44 1.08 -12.93
N ASP A 149 1.24 0.97 -13.51
CA ASP A 149 0.20 2.00 -13.41
C ASP A 149 -0.24 2.22 -11.95
N HIS A 150 -0.43 1.14 -11.19
CA HIS A 150 -0.71 1.24 -9.75
C HIS A 150 0.44 1.87 -8.96
N LEU A 151 1.69 1.50 -9.24
CA LEU A 151 2.85 2.08 -8.57
C LEU A 151 2.99 3.57 -8.88
N MET A 152 2.76 3.98 -10.14
CA MET A 152 2.80 5.39 -10.55
C MET A 152 1.70 6.22 -9.91
N LYS A 153 0.52 5.63 -9.68
CA LYS A 153 -0.62 6.27 -9.02
C LYS A 153 -0.52 6.22 -7.49
N ASN A 154 0.50 5.57 -6.95
CA ASN A 154 0.60 5.22 -5.53
C ASN A 154 -0.70 4.59 -5.00
N SER A 155 -1.27 3.65 -5.77
CA SER A 155 -2.51 2.99 -5.40
C SER A 155 -2.32 2.21 -4.09
N PRO A 156 -3.30 2.26 -3.17
CA PRO A 156 -3.21 1.53 -1.93
C PRO A 156 -3.27 0.01 -2.22
N TYR A 157 -2.53 -0.76 -1.42
CA TYR A 157 -2.38 -2.19 -1.65
C TYR A 157 -3.71 -2.96 -1.61
N ASP A 158 -4.67 -2.53 -0.77
CA ASP A 158 -6.00 -3.14 -0.71
C ASP A 158 -6.76 -3.01 -2.04
N GLN A 159 -6.57 -1.91 -2.78
CA GLN A 159 -7.15 -1.73 -4.10
C GLN A 159 -6.53 -2.70 -5.10
N ILE A 160 -5.20 -2.84 -5.11
CA ILE A 160 -4.50 -3.79 -5.99
C ILE A 160 -5.00 -5.22 -5.73
N VAL A 161 -5.09 -5.62 -4.46
CA VAL A 161 -5.58 -6.95 -4.07
C VAL A 161 -7.06 -7.13 -4.40
N ARG A 162 -7.89 -6.11 -4.19
CA ARG A 162 -9.32 -6.14 -4.55
C ARG A 162 -9.49 -6.32 -6.06
N GLU A 163 -8.77 -5.57 -6.87
CA GLU A 163 -8.79 -5.71 -8.33
C GLU A 163 -8.28 -7.08 -8.78
N LEU A 164 -7.24 -7.60 -8.11
CA LEU A 164 -6.78 -8.96 -8.33
C LEU A 164 -7.90 -9.96 -8.05
N ILE A 165 -8.50 -9.96 -6.85
CA ILE A 165 -9.52 -10.95 -6.44
C ILE A 165 -10.82 -10.83 -7.25
N LEU A 166 -11.25 -9.61 -7.60
CA LEU A 166 -12.50 -9.35 -8.32
C LEU A 166 -12.35 -9.45 -9.85
N THR A 167 -11.20 -9.92 -10.34
CA THR A 167 -10.96 -10.05 -11.77
C THR A 167 -12.03 -10.93 -12.42
N PRO A 168 -12.74 -10.44 -13.45
CA PRO A 168 -13.75 -11.23 -14.17
C PRO A 168 -13.16 -12.52 -14.74
N SER A 169 -14.00 -13.55 -14.89
CA SER A 169 -13.59 -14.82 -15.47
C SER A 169 -13.01 -14.64 -16.88
N PRO A 170 -11.97 -15.39 -17.28
CA PRO A 170 -11.35 -15.33 -18.62
C PRO A 170 -12.31 -15.67 -19.79
N THR A 171 -13.58 -15.95 -19.52
CA THR A 171 -14.67 -16.13 -20.49
C THR A 171 -15.24 -14.82 -21.03
N ASP A 172 -14.94 -13.67 -20.42
CA ASP A 172 -15.32 -12.36 -20.96
C ASP A 172 -14.32 -11.93 -22.05
N GLU A 173 -14.73 -12.07 -23.31
CA GLU A 173 -13.92 -11.66 -24.46
C GLU A 173 -13.56 -10.17 -24.39
N GLY A 174 -12.26 -9.87 -24.47
CA GLY A 174 -11.75 -8.50 -24.64
C GLY A 174 -11.10 -7.86 -23.41
N VAL A 175 -11.20 -8.45 -22.22
CA VAL A 175 -10.52 -7.93 -21.03
C VAL A 175 -9.05 -8.38 -21.07
N ARG A 176 -8.12 -7.47 -21.37
CA ARG A 176 -6.67 -7.67 -21.17
C ARG A 176 -6.25 -6.95 -19.89
N SER A 177 -6.78 -7.38 -18.75
CA SER A 177 -6.34 -6.88 -17.46
C SER A 177 -5.04 -7.58 -17.05
N GLY A 178 -4.08 -6.85 -16.47
CA GLY A 178 -2.89 -7.47 -15.88
C GLY A 178 -3.26 -8.50 -14.81
N SER A 179 -4.35 -8.28 -14.09
CA SER A 179 -4.89 -9.18 -13.08
C SER A 179 -5.39 -10.54 -13.64
N LEU A 180 -5.76 -10.62 -14.93
CA LEU A 180 -6.13 -11.89 -15.57
C LEU A 180 -4.92 -12.81 -15.78
N LEU A 181 -3.74 -12.22 -15.99
CA LEU A 181 -2.52 -13.01 -16.18
C LEU A 181 -2.20 -13.83 -14.92
N PHE A 182 -2.49 -13.28 -13.74
CA PHE A 182 -2.35 -13.97 -12.46
C PHE A 182 -3.14 -15.29 -12.44
N TYR A 183 -4.46 -15.24 -12.65
CA TYR A 183 -5.27 -16.47 -12.65
C TYR A 183 -4.90 -17.44 -13.75
N ARG A 184 -4.51 -16.95 -14.94
CA ARG A 184 -4.09 -17.81 -16.03
C ARG A 184 -2.81 -18.58 -15.70
N ILE A 185 -1.84 -17.93 -15.08
CA ILE A 185 -0.60 -18.58 -14.62
C ILE A 185 -0.88 -19.57 -13.48
N LYS A 186 -1.83 -19.24 -12.60
CA LYS A 186 -2.29 -20.16 -11.55
C LYS A 186 -3.23 -21.26 -12.06
N GLU A 187 -3.46 -21.35 -13.38
CA GLU A 187 -4.36 -22.32 -14.03
C GLU A 187 -5.82 -22.24 -13.57
N GLY A 188 -6.22 -21.14 -12.92
CA GLY A 188 -7.53 -21.00 -12.26
C GLY A 188 -7.73 -21.95 -11.07
N LYS A 189 -6.69 -22.62 -10.60
CA LYS A 189 -6.73 -23.60 -9.51
C LYS A 189 -6.61 -22.89 -8.15
N PRO A 190 -7.56 -23.05 -7.22
CA PRO A 190 -7.51 -22.43 -5.90
C PRO A 190 -6.23 -22.76 -5.12
N GLU A 191 -5.75 -24.00 -5.24
CA GLU A 191 -4.54 -24.48 -4.58
C GLU A 191 -3.24 -23.81 -5.05
N ASN A 192 -3.25 -23.20 -6.23
CA ASN A 192 -2.10 -22.46 -6.77
C ASN A 192 -2.10 -20.98 -6.36
N VAL A 193 -3.23 -20.48 -5.84
CA VAL A 193 -3.44 -19.08 -5.43
C VAL A 193 -3.14 -18.87 -3.93
N ALA A 194 -3.27 -19.93 -3.12
CA ALA A 194 -2.99 -19.93 -1.68
C ALA A 194 -1.48 -20.02 -1.35
#